data_AF-A0A2R5LB79-F1
#
_entry.id   AF-A0A2R5LB79-F1
#
_cell.length_a   1.000
_cell.length_b   1.000
_cell.length_c   1.000
_cell.angle_alpha   90.00
_cell.angle_beta   90.00
_cell.angle_gamma   90.00
#
_symmetry.space_group_name_H-M   'P 1'
#
loop_
_entity.id
_entity.type
_entity.pdbx_description
1 polymer ?
#
loop_
_entity_poly.entity_id
_entity_poly.type
_entity_poly.pdbx_seq_one_letter_code
_entity_poly.pdbx_strand_id
1 'polypeptide(L)' 'LTAWMRSVQLSLNVQKCAVLLFTPISCPSSSVTIDLKVASESIRQKNLLKYLGVWYDGHLDWAHHLEVV' A
#
# COMPACT_ATOMS: atom_id res chain seq x y z
N LEU A 1 11.61 9.66 4.68
CA LEU A 1 12.09 8.53 5.51
C LEU A 1 12.00 8.89 6.98
N THR A 2 11.38 8.04 7.79
CA THR A 2 11.20 8.31 9.24
C THR A 2 12.54 8.44 9.95
N ALA A 3 12.57 9.16 11.07
CA ALA A 3 13.78 9.31 11.89
C ALA A 3 14.26 7.95 12.40
N TRP A 4 13.32 7.06 12.75
CA TRP A 4 13.59 5.69 13.17
C TRP A 4 14.35 4.88 12.12
N MET A 5 13.90 4.84 10.86
CA MET A 5 14.62 4.08 9.81
C MET A 5 16.07 4.56 9.65
N ARG A 6 16.28 5.88 9.76
CA ARG A 6 17.63 6.47 9.68
C ARG A 6 18.50 6.10 10.87
N SER A 7 17.94 6.04 12.08
CA SER A 7 18.71 5.68 13.28
C SER A 7 19.22 4.25 13.26
N VAL A 8 18.55 3.36 12.51
CA VAL A 8 18.98 1.96 12.31
C VAL A 8 19.66 1.71 10.96
N GLN A 9 20.08 2.77 10.26
CA GLN A 9 20.77 2.70 8.97
C GLN A 9 19.99 1.95 7.87
N LEU A 10 18.65 1.95 7.94
CA LEU A 10 17.79 1.37 6.91
C LEU A 10 17.54 2.37 5.78
N SER A 11 17.58 1.88 4.56
CA SER A 11 17.18 2.59 3.35
C SER A 11 16.00 1.91 2.67
N LEU A 12 15.21 2.69 1.95
CA LEU A 12 14.05 2.20 1.20
C LEU A 12 14.42 2.11 -0.29
N ASN A 13 14.27 0.94 -0.89
CA ASN A 13 14.39 0.78 -2.34
C ASN A 13 13.03 1.07 -2.98
N VAL A 14 12.81 2.31 -3.39
CA VAL A 14 11.54 2.78 -3.95
C VAL A 14 11.13 1.99 -5.20
N GLN A 15 12.09 1.60 -6.04
CA GLN A 15 11.85 0.81 -7.26
C GLN A 15 11.30 -0.60 -6.99
N LYS A 16 11.50 -1.13 -5.77
CA LYS A 16 10.94 -2.41 -5.32
C LYS A 16 9.70 -2.26 -4.44
N CYS A 17 9.30 -1.03 -4.13
CA CYS A 17 8.10 -0.78 -3.35
C CYS A 17 6.84 -0.82 -4.23
N ALA A 18 5.72 -1.15 -3.60
CA ALA A 18 4.41 -1.04 -4.22
C ALA A 18 3.40 -0.63 -3.15
N VAL A 19 2.37 0.11 -3.57
CA VAL A 19 1.20 0.40 -2.73
C VAL A 19 0.06 -0.49 -3.19
N LEU A 20 -0.64 -1.11 -2.24
CA LEU A 20 -1.89 -1.80 -2.47
C LEU A 20 -2.98 -1.03 -1.74
N LEU A 21 -4.05 -0.69 -2.46
CA LEU A 21 -5.21 0.00 -1.91
C LEU A 21 -6.35 -1.01 -1.78
N PHE A 22 -6.94 -1.07 -0.58
CA PHE A 22 -8.16 -1.82 -0.32
C PHE A 22 -9.33 -0.84 -0.26
N THR A 23 -10.35 -1.10 -1.06
CA THR A 23 -11.55 -0.26 -1.12
C THR A 23 -12.75 -1.10 -0.68
N PRO A 24 -13.61 -0.60 0.22
CA PRO A 24 -14.83 -1.31 0.59
C PRO A 24 -15.72 -1.59 -0.63
N ILE A 25 -16.33 -2.77 -0.69
CA ILE A 25 -17.25 -3.16 -1.77
C ILE A 25 -18.43 -2.18 -1.87
N SER A 26 -18.86 -1.63 -0.72
CA SER A 26 -19.96 -0.66 -0.62
C SER A 26 -19.65 0.72 -1.22
N CYS A 27 -18.37 1.02 -1.47
CA CYS A 27 -17.94 2.22 -2.16
C CYS A 27 -17.17 1.80 -3.43
N PRO A 28 -17.88 1.46 -4.53
CA PRO A 28 -17.27 1.17 -5.81
C PRO A 28 -16.77 2.48 -6.43
N SER A 29 -15.78 3.10 -5.78
CA SER A 29 -15.06 4.23 -6.34
C SER A 29 -14.21 3.68 -7.47
N SER A 30 -14.69 3.91 -8.68
CA SER A 30 -13.91 3.82 -9.92
C SER A 30 -12.50 4.36 -9.68
N SER A 31 -11.51 3.47 -9.67
CA SER A 31 -10.07 3.72 -9.75
C SER A 31 -9.54 4.87 -8.87
N VAL A 32 -9.67 4.77 -7.54
CA VAL A 32 -8.89 5.67 -6.65
C VAL A 32 -7.40 5.41 -6.90
N THR A 33 -6.73 6.41 -7.45
CA THR A 33 -5.30 6.36 -7.76
C THR A 33 -4.56 7.18 -6.71
N ILE A 34 -3.65 6.54 -5.99
CA ILE A 34 -2.81 7.17 -4.97
C ILE A 34 -1.46 7.51 -5.62
N ASP A 35 -1.15 8.81 -5.72
CA ASP A 35 0.20 9.26 -6.08
C ASP A 35 1.05 9.39 -4.80
N LEU A 36 1.69 8.28 -4.40
CA LEU A 36 2.60 8.26 -3.25
C LEU A 36 4.04 8.49 -3.71
N LYS A 37 4.71 9.49 -3.14
CA LYS A 37 6.12 9.80 -3.44
C LYS A 37 7.01 9.67 -2.22
N VAL A 38 8.20 9.09 -2.40
CA VAL A 38 9.26 9.02 -1.40
C VAL A 38 10.55 9.49 -2.04
N ALA A 39 11.20 10.49 -1.44
CA ALA A 39 12.44 11.09 -1.97
C ALA A 39 12.32 11.52 -3.45
N SER A 40 11.17 12.11 -3.81
CA SER A 40 10.82 12.54 -5.17
C SER A 40 10.60 11.42 -6.19
N GLU A 41 10.72 10.15 -5.80
CA GLU A 41 10.37 8.99 -6.62
C GLU A 41 8.92 8.54 -6.33
N SER A 42 8.14 8.23 -7.36
CA SER A 42 6.77 7.73 -7.21
C SER A 42 6.76 6.22 -6.97
N ILE A 43 5.96 5.78 -6.01
CA ILE A 43 5.74 4.36 -5.71
C ILE A 43 4.55 3.89 -6.54
N ARG A 44 4.72 2.78 -7.26
CA ARG A 44 3.66 2.22 -8.11
C ARG A 44 2.55 1.62 -7.26
N GLN A 45 1.30 2.01 -7.55
CA GLN A 45 0.13 1.29 -7.07
C GLN A 45 -0.02 -0.03 -7.84
N LYS A 46 -0.35 -1.12 -7.14
CA LYS A 46 -0.66 -2.43 -7.71
C LYS A 46 -2.00 -2.91 -7.14
N ASN A 47 -2.69 -3.74 -7.91
CA ASN A 47 -3.94 -4.38 -7.46
C ASN A 47 -3.71 -5.78 -6.89
N LEU A 48 -2.52 -6.35 -7.07
CA LEU A 48 -2.15 -7.67 -6.59
C LEU A 48 -0.71 -7.68 -6.10
N LEU A 49 -0.47 -8.23 -4.91
CA LEU A 49 0.87 -8.37 -4.32
C LEU A 49 0.99 -9.69 -3.56
N LYS A 50 2.16 -10.33 -3.63
CA LYS A 50 2.49 -11.50 -2.81
C LYS A 50 3.39 -11.08 -1.65
N TYR A 51 3.01 -11.42 -0.43
CA TYR A 51 3.83 -11.20 0.76
C TYR A 51 3.75 -12.42 1.68
N LEU A 52 4.91 -12.94 2.10
CA LEU A 52 5.03 -14.14 2.94
C LEU A 52 4.25 -15.37 2.42
N GLY A 53 4.17 -15.53 1.09
CA GLY A 53 3.44 -16.65 0.48
C GLY A 53 1.95 -16.40 0.24
N VAL A 54 1.38 -15.35 0.85
CA VAL A 54 -0.03 -14.97 0.73
C VAL A 54 -0.22 -13.94 -0.37
N TRP A 55 -1.30 -14.08 -1.14
CA TRP A 55 -1.70 -13.11 -2.15
C TRP A 55 -2.68 -12.12 -1.55
N TYR A 56 -2.38 -10.83 -1.72
CA TYR A 56 -3.23 -9.72 -1.35
C TYR A 56 -3.78 -9.10 -2.63
N ASP A 57 -5.09 -9.16 -2.76
CA ASP A 57 -5.84 -8.60 -3.88
C ASP A 57 -6.55 -7.33 -3.41
N GLY A 58 -6.51 -6.26 -4.20
CA GLY A 58 -7.19 -5.00 -3.93
C GLY A 58 -8.72 -5.13 -3.87
N HIS A 59 -9.28 -6.22 -4.39
CA HIS A 59 -10.69 -6.59 -4.29
C HIS A 59 -11.06 -7.36 -3.01
N LEU A 60 -10.09 -7.65 -2.12
CA LEU A 60 -10.39 -8.26 -0.83
C LEU A 60 -11.24 -7.30 0.01
N ASP A 61 -12.34 -7.81 0.54
CA ASP A 61 -13.20 -7.07 1.45
C ASP A 61 -12.65 -7.12 2.88
N TRP A 62 -12.14 -5.97 3.33
CA TRP A 62 -11.67 -5.79 4.70
C TRP A 62 -12.72 -5.11 5.60
N ALA A 63 -13.95 -4.89 5.13
CA ALA A 63 -15.00 -4.20 5.89
C ALA A 63 -15.25 -4.83 7.26
N HIS A 64 -15.15 -6.15 7.39
CA HIS A 64 -15.32 -6.87 8.65
C HIS A 64 -14.14 -6.71 9.63
N HIS A 65 -12.99 -6.22 9.17
CA HIS A 65 -11.77 -6.07 9.96
C HIS A 65 -11.40 -4.61 10.25
N LEU A 66 -12.10 -3.67 9.62
CA LEU A 66 -11.93 -2.23 9.83
C LEU A 66 -13.07 -1.76 10.74
N GLU A 67 -12.90 -1.89 12.06
CA GLU A 67 -13.74 -1.15 13.00
C GLU A 67 -13.50 0.34 12.76
N VAL A 68 -14.54 1.04 12.30
CA VAL A 68 -14.54 2.50 12.24
C VAL A 68 -14.66 2.98 13.68
N VAL A 69 -13.52 3.38 14.27
CA VAL A 69 -13.48 4.10 15.55
C VAL A 69 -13.85 5.56 15.33
#